data_AF-A0A6B2LMU9-F1
#
_entry.id   AF-A0A6B2LMU9-F1
#
_cell.length_a   1.000
_cell.length_b   1.000
_cell.length_c   1.000
_cell.angle_alpha   90.00
_cell.angle_beta   90.00
_cell.angle_gamma   90.00
#
_symmetry.space_group_name_H-M   'P 1'
#
loop_
_entity.id
_entity.type
_entity.pdbx_description
1 polymer ?
#
loop_
_entity_poly.entity_id
_entity_poly.type
_entity_poly.pdbx_seq_one_letter_code
_entity_poly.pdbx_strand_id
1 'polypeptide(L)'
;MLAGGFGLAHGIKESGLSDLLSTHLSFVSGMPLYFLLVTICLVTVFMTVFTSNVATISVFVPILSGLSVSIGQNPLLLLIPATLSSSYAFMLPIATPPNAIVFSSGRMKVVDMVTTGGLLNFLGLLLVPAFMLLFSGIFDIVPNTLPPWANLTKSIL
;
A
#
# COMPACT_ATOMS: atom_id res chain seq x y z
N MET A 1 8.78 12.41 -9.52
CA MET A 1 8.39 11.64 -8.31
C MET A 1 9.44 10.64 -7.87
N LEU A 2 10.08 9.88 -8.77
CA LEU A 2 11.06 8.84 -8.41
C LEU A 2 12.23 9.34 -7.54
N ALA A 3 12.84 10.49 -7.85
CA ALA A 3 13.93 11.06 -7.04
C ALA A 3 13.51 11.44 -5.60
N GLY A 4 12.28 11.91 -5.42
CA GLY A 4 11.72 12.20 -4.09
C GLY A 4 11.49 10.93 -3.26
N GLY A 5 11.09 9.83 -3.91
CA GLY A 5 10.95 8.53 -3.25
C GLY A 5 12.28 7.97 -2.73
N PHE A 6 13.36 8.09 -3.52
CA PHE A 6 14.71 7.71 -3.07
C PHE A 6 15.22 8.60 -1.94
N GLY A 7 14.99 9.92 -2.02
CA GLY A 7 15.36 10.86 -0.96
C GLY A 7 14.62 10.59 0.36
N LEU A 8 13.32 10.27 0.28
CA LEU A 8 12.52 9.91 1.46
C LEU A 8 12.96 8.57 2.05
N ALA A 9 13.26 7.56 1.22
CA ALA A 9 13.80 6.28 1.67
C ALA A 9 15.16 6.45 2.38
N HIS A 10 16.04 7.31 1.85
CA HIS A 10 17.31 7.65 2.50
C HIS A 10 17.10 8.38 3.82
N GLY A 11 16.16 9.34 3.86
CA GLY A 11 15.79 10.07 5.08
C GLY A 11 15.18 9.18 6.17
N ILE A 12 14.40 8.16 5.83
CA ILE A 12 13.90 7.16 6.80
C ILE A 12 15.06 6.38 7.43
N LYS A 13 16.08 6.06 6.65
CA LYS A 13 17.28 5.35 7.12
C LYS A 13 18.17 6.25 8.01
N GLU A 14 18.38 7.50 7.62
CA GLU A 14 19.19 8.45 8.40
C GLU A 14 18.50 8.98 9.66
N SER A 15 17.17 9.13 9.65
CA SER A 15 16.42 9.63 10.79
C SER A 15 16.29 8.65 11.96
N GLY A 16 16.75 7.40 11.80
CA GLY A 16 16.56 6.34 12.80
C GLY A 16 15.09 5.92 12.95
N LEU A 17 14.20 6.35 12.05
CA LEU A 17 12.79 6.00 12.08
C LEU A 17 12.60 4.48 11.95
N SER A 18 13.47 3.80 11.19
CA SER A 18 13.50 2.34 11.08
C SER A 18 13.71 1.64 12.43
N ASP A 19 14.57 2.19 13.29
CA ASP A 19 14.87 1.62 14.62
C ASP A 19 13.77 1.95 15.63
N LEU A 20 13.15 3.12 15.52
CA LEU A 20 11.94 3.47 16.27
C LEU A 20 10.76 2.58 15.85
N LEU A 21 10.57 2.36 14.54
CA LEU A 21 9.54 1.46 14.02
C LEU A 21 9.81 0.05 14.49
N SER A 22 11.03 -0.50 14.42
CA SER A 22 11.30 -1.86 14.87
C SER A 22 11.01 -2.05 16.36
N THR A 23 11.29 -1.04 17.19
CA THR A 23 10.97 -1.05 18.63
C THR A 23 9.45 -1.01 18.88
N HIS A 24 8.71 -0.12 18.20
CA HIS A 24 7.25 0.00 18.36
C HIS A 24 6.45 -1.09 17.62
N LEU A 25 7.00 -1.70 16.57
CA LEU A 25 6.40 -2.79 15.79
C LEU A 25 6.70 -4.17 16.38
N SER A 26 7.35 -4.25 17.54
CA SER A 26 7.34 -5.48 18.34
C SER A 26 5.90 -5.95 18.64
N PHE A 27 4.92 -5.05 18.64
CA PHE A 27 3.49 -5.37 18.72
C PHE A 27 2.89 -5.85 17.39
N VAL A 28 3.46 -5.41 16.27
CA VAL A 28 3.03 -5.77 14.90
C VAL A 28 3.63 -7.10 14.44
N SER A 29 4.81 -7.49 14.95
CA SER A 29 5.36 -8.84 14.72
C SER A 29 4.49 -9.95 15.34
N GLY A 30 3.68 -9.62 16.35
CA GLY A 30 2.67 -10.52 16.92
C GLY A 30 1.32 -10.51 16.19
N MET A 31 1.08 -9.56 15.26
CA MET A 31 -0.17 -9.50 14.50
C MET A 31 -0.15 -10.44 13.29
N PRO A 32 -1.30 -11.05 12.93
CA PRO A 32 -1.39 -11.82 11.71
C PRO A 32 -1.10 -10.92 10.50
N LEU A 33 -0.23 -11.40 9.59
CA LEU A 33 0.18 -10.67 8.39
C LEU A 33 -1.02 -10.13 7.59
N TYR A 34 -2.14 -10.86 7.58
CA TYR A 34 -3.40 -10.42 6.97
C TYR A 34 -3.91 -9.07 7.51
N PHE A 35 -3.91 -8.86 8.83
CA PHE A 35 -4.37 -7.61 9.43
C PHE A 35 -3.46 -6.42 9.10
N LEU A 36 -2.15 -6.66 9.01
CA LEU A 36 -1.19 -5.65 8.58
C LEU A 36 -1.50 -5.19 7.14
N LEU A 37 -1.71 -6.15 6.23
CA LEU A 37 -2.04 -5.87 4.84
C LEU A 37 -3.37 -5.12 4.71
N VAL A 38 -4.42 -5.56 5.42
CA VAL A 38 -5.72 -4.87 5.44
C VAL A 38 -5.56 -3.43 5.92
N THR A 39 -4.79 -3.18 6.97
CA THR A 39 -4.57 -1.82 7.50
C THR A 39 -3.88 -0.93 6.47
N ILE A 40 -2.85 -1.44 5.79
CA ILE A 40 -2.13 -0.70 4.74
C ILE A 40 -3.05 -0.39 3.56
N CYS A 41 -3.83 -1.38 3.11
CA CYS A 41 -4.81 -1.20 2.05
C CYS A 41 -5.84 -0.14 2.42
N LEU A 42 -6.37 -0.17 3.65
CA LEU A 42 -7.35 0.80 4.15
C LEU A 42 -6.80 2.23 4.17
N VAL A 43 -5.59 2.41 4.71
CA VAL A 43 -4.93 3.72 4.74
C VAL A 43 -4.66 4.23 3.33
N THR A 44 -4.23 3.35 2.42
CA THR A 44 -3.93 3.70 1.02
C THR A 44 -5.20 4.13 0.28
N VAL A 45 -6.28 3.33 0.35
CA VAL A 45 -7.57 3.65 -0.28
C VAL A 45 -8.09 4.98 0.25
N PHE A 46 -8.05 5.20 1.56
CA PHE A 46 -8.51 6.45 2.16
C PHE A 46 -7.69 7.65 1.67
N MET A 47 -6.37 7.53 1.56
CA MET A 47 -5.53 8.60 1.01
C MET A 47 -5.79 8.87 -0.47
N THR A 48 -6.03 7.84 -1.27
CA THR A 48 -6.33 7.97 -2.70
C THR A 48 -7.68 8.64 -2.97
N VAL A 49 -8.59 8.67 -2.00
CA VAL A 49 -9.83 9.46 -2.13
C VAL A 49 -9.54 10.96 -2.25
N PHE A 50 -8.44 11.45 -1.67
CA PHE A 50 -8.05 12.87 -1.67
C PHE A 50 -6.94 13.20 -2.68
N THR A 51 -6.22 12.20 -3.18
CA THR A 51 -4.98 12.35 -3.95
C THR A 51 -4.99 11.43 -5.17
N SER A 52 -4.31 11.81 -6.26
CA SER A 52 -4.23 10.93 -7.43
C SER A 52 -3.53 9.60 -7.11
N ASN A 53 -3.99 8.50 -7.72
CA ASN A 53 -3.48 7.14 -7.49
C ASN A 53 -1.94 7.03 -7.59
N VAL A 54 -1.36 7.73 -8.58
CA VAL A 54 0.09 7.77 -8.83
C VAL A 54 0.82 8.58 -7.77
N ALA A 55 0.21 9.67 -7.29
CA ALA A 55 0.80 10.48 -6.24
C ALA A 55 0.80 9.75 -4.90
N THR A 56 -0.32 9.09 -4.55
CA THR A 56 -0.42 8.27 -3.33
C THR A 56 0.66 7.18 -3.35
N ILE A 57 0.70 6.34 -4.39
CA ILE A 57 1.62 5.20 -4.38
C ILE A 57 3.10 5.62 -4.34
N SER A 58 3.45 6.74 -4.97
CA SER A 58 4.83 7.26 -4.94
C SER A 58 5.29 7.69 -3.54
N VAL A 59 4.36 8.08 -2.67
CA VAL A 59 4.65 8.39 -1.25
C VAL A 59 4.70 7.11 -0.42
N PHE A 60 3.79 6.17 -0.66
CA PHE A 60 3.71 4.93 0.13
C PHE A 60 4.82 3.92 -0.18
N VAL A 61 5.29 3.83 -1.43
CA VAL A 61 6.34 2.88 -1.84
C VAL A 61 7.60 2.94 -0.96
N PRO A 62 8.26 4.11 -0.75
CA PRO A 62 9.45 4.18 0.09
C PRO A 62 9.17 3.85 1.56
N ILE A 63 8.00 4.23 2.07
CA ILE A 63 7.58 3.97 3.46
C ILE A 63 7.37 2.46 3.67
N LEU A 64 6.62 1.81 2.78
CA LEU A 64 6.34 0.38 2.83
C LEU A 64 7.58 -0.47 2.60
N SER A 65 8.50 -0.01 1.75
CA SER A 65 9.79 -0.65 1.54
C SER A 65 10.66 -0.59 2.81
N GLY A 66 10.81 0.57 3.44
CA GLY A 66 11.55 0.70 4.71
C GLY A 66 10.92 -0.12 5.84
N LEU A 67 9.58 -0.10 5.91
CA LEU A 67 8.81 -0.91 6.85
C LEU A 67 9.06 -2.41 6.65
N SER A 68 9.00 -2.91 5.42
CA SER A 68 9.21 -4.33 5.09
C SER A 68 10.58 -4.84 5.53
N VAL A 69 11.62 -4.03 5.33
CA VAL A 69 12.99 -4.35 5.74
C VAL A 69 13.08 -4.39 7.26
N SER A 70 12.42 -3.46 7.95
CA SER A 70 12.39 -3.38 9.42
C SER A 70 11.68 -4.58 10.05
N ILE A 71 10.64 -5.13 9.41
CA ILE A 71 9.89 -6.31 9.90
C ILE A 71 10.42 -7.65 9.35
N GLY A 72 11.50 -7.64 8.57
CA GLY A 72 12.07 -8.86 8.00
C GLY A 72 11.19 -9.53 6.93
N GLN A 73 10.24 -8.81 6.33
CA GLN A 73 9.34 -9.34 5.31
C GLN A 73 9.78 -8.92 3.91
N ASN A 74 9.38 -9.71 2.91
CA ASN A 74 9.60 -9.35 1.52
C ASN A 74 8.83 -8.04 1.19
N PRO A 75 9.49 -6.98 0.67
CA PRO A 75 8.82 -5.71 0.35
C PRO A 75 7.63 -5.87 -0.60
N LEU A 76 7.69 -6.85 -1.51
CA LEU A 76 6.64 -7.11 -2.48
C LEU A 76 5.32 -7.52 -1.81
N LEU A 77 5.36 -8.15 -0.63
CA LEU A 77 4.16 -8.51 0.12
C LEU A 77 3.33 -7.30 0.52
N LEU A 78 3.97 -6.14 0.73
CA LEU A 78 3.32 -4.91 1.17
C LEU A 78 3.06 -3.96 0.00
N LEU A 79 4.01 -3.89 -0.94
CA LEU A 79 3.95 -2.99 -2.10
C LEU A 79 2.86 -3.37 -3.10
N ILE A 80 2.70 -4.66 -3.42
CA ILE A 80 1.71 -5.14 -4.38
C ILE A 80 0.28 -4.80 -3.92
N PRO A 81 -0.17 -5.21 -2.72
CA PRO A 81 -1.52 -4.91 -2.26
C PRO A 81 -1.75 -3.40 -2.09
N ALA A 82 -0.75 -2.61 -1.69
CA ALA A 82 -0.87 -1.15 -1.65
C ALA A 82 -1.02 -0.51 -3.04
N THR A 83 -0.28 -1.00 -4.04
CA THR A 83 -0.38 -0.52 -5.43
C THR A 83 -1.73 -0.85 -6.03
N LEU A 84 -2.22 -2.07 -5.78
CA LEU A 84 -3.57 -2.46 -6.15
C LEU A 84 -4.58 -1.56 -5.43
N SER A 85 -4.39 -1.32 -4.13
CA SER A 85 -5.24 -0.44 -3.30
C SER A 85 -5.37 0.97 -3.82
N SER A 86 -4.28 1.58 -4.28
CA SER A 86 -4.35 2.91 -4.86
C SER A 86 -5.06 2.91 -6.22
N SER A 87 -5.24 1.77 -6.88
CA SER A 87 -5.87 1.70 -8.20
C SER A 87 -7.40 1.68 -8.13
N TYR A 88 -8.00 1.14 -7.06
CA TYR A 88 -9.46 0.98 -6.93
C TYR A 88 -10.14 2.05 -6.05
N ALA A 89 -9.84 3.33 -6.23
CA ALA A 89 -10.53 4.42 -5.52
C ALA A 89 -11.90 4.78 -6.16
N PHE A 90 -12.95 4.03 -5.83
CA PHE A 90 -14.27 4.18 -6.47
C PHE A 90 -15.27 5.09 -5.74
N MET A 91 -14.94 5.60 -4.56
CA MET A 91 -15.91 6.31 -3.69
C MET A 91 -16.26 7.73 -4.14
N LEU A 92 -15.38 8.46 -4.82
CA LEU A 92 -15.63 9.86 -5.18
C LEU A 92 -15.53 10.13 -6.69
N PRO A 93 -16.36 11.06 -7.21
CA PRO A 93 -16.31 11.47 -8.61
C PRO A 93 -15.02 12.22 -8.98
N ILE A 94 -14.35 12.83 -8.00
CA ILE A 94 -13.08 13.54 -8.17
C ILE A 94 -11.87 12.59 -8.25
N ALA A 95 -12.00 11.35 -7.75
CA ALA A 95 -10.85 10.46 -7.55
C ALA A 95 -10.20 10.01 -8.87
N THR A 96 -10.99 9.81 -9.93
CA THR A 96 -10.46 9.35 -11.22
C THR A 96 -11.22 9.96 -12.42
N PRO A 97 -10.54 10.24 -13.56
CA PRO A 97 -11.19 10.79 -14.76
C PRO A 97 -12.40 9.99 -15.27
N PRO A 98 -12.42 8.64 -15.25
CA PRO A 98 -13.60 7.87 -15.64
C PRO A 98 -14.80 8.14 -14.74
N ASN A 99 -14.61 8.20 -13.41
CA ASN A 99 -15.69 8.50 -12.47
C ASN A 99 -16.27 9.91 -12.71
N ALA A 100 -15.41 10.88 -13.02
CA ALA A 100 -15.84 12.24 -13.38
C ALA A 100 -16.65 12.29 -14.68
N ILE A 101 -16.29 11.49 -15.70
CA ILE A 101 -17.00 11.41 -16.98
C ILE A 101 -18.41 10.81 -16.80
N VAL A 102 -18.56 9.75 -15.99
CA VAL A 102 -19.89 9.17 -15.76
C VAL A 102 -20.74 10.10 -14.89
N PHE A 103 -20.14 10.79 -13.92
CA PHE A 103 -20.84 11.78 -13.10
C PHE A 103 -21.35 12.99 -13.91
N SER A 104 -20.58 13.45 -14.91
CA SER A 104 -20.98 14.59 -15.76
C SER A 104 -22.19 14.30 -16.68
N SER A 105 -22.61 13.04 -16.80
CA SER A 105 -23.83 12.64 -17.52
C SER A 105 -25.13 13.15 -16.87
N GLY A 106 -25.07 13.66 -15.63
CA GLY A 106 -26.22 14.22 -14.91
C GLY A 106 -27.23 13.19 -14.39
N ARG A 107 -26.97 11.89 -14.59
CA ARG A 107 -27.88 10.78 -14.22
C ARG A 107 -27.58 10.12 -12.88
N MET A 108 -26.49 10.48 -12.19
CA MET A 108 -26.08 9.88 -10.92
C MET A 108 -25.89 10.93 -9.83
N LYS A 109 -26.35 10.63 -8.62
CA LYS A 109 -26.04 11.47 -7.45
C LYS A 109 -24.71 11.03 -6.84
N VAL A 110 -24.05 11.94 -6.13
CA VAL A 110 -22.81 11.64 -5.40
C VAL A 110 -23.03 10.49 -4.41
N VAL A 111 -24.21 10.43 -3.78
CA VAL A 111 -24.58 9.39 -2.82
C VAL A 111 -24.57 8.00 -3.46
N ASP A 112 -25.08 7.87 -4.69
CA ASP A 112 -25.14 6.58 -5.40
C ASP A 112 -23.73 6.04 -5.73
N MET A 113 -22.79 6.95 -6.05
CA MET A 113 -21.38 6.60 -6.25
C MET A 113 -20.68 6.22 -4.94
N VAL A 114 -20.94 6.94 -3.85
CA VAL A 114 -20.32 6.64 -2.55
C VAL A 114 -20.78 5.29 -2.01
N THR A 115 -22.07 4.94 -2.11
CA THR A 115 -22.57 3.63 -1.67
C THR A 115 -22.04 2.48 -2.52
N THR A 116 -22.06 2.64 -3.85
CA THR A 116 -21.62 1.58 -4.77
C THR A 116 -20.09 1.42 -4.74
N GLY A 117 -19.37 2.55 -4.73
CA GLY A 117 -17.91 2.59 -4.64
C GLY A 117 -17.40 2.16 -3.26
N GLY A 118 -18.10 2.50 -2.19
CA GLY A 118 -17.77 2.05 -0.83
C GLY A 118 -17.87 0.52 -0.69
N LEU A 119 -18.91 -0.09 -1.27
CA LEU A 119 -19.05 -1.54 -1.30
C LEU A 119 -17.92 -2.20 -2.09
N LEU A 120 -17.56 -1.65 -3.24
CA LEU A 120 -16.45 -2.16 -4.07
C LEU A 120 -15.09 -2.02 -3.36
N ASN A 121 -14.85 -0.89 -2.71
CA ASN A 121 -13.64 -0.65 -1.91
C ASN A 121 -13.54 -1.64 -0.76
N PHE A 122 -14.66 -1.93 -0.07
CA PHE A 122 -14.70 -2.89 1.03
C PHE A 122 -14.43 -4.32 0.55
N LEU A 123 -15.00 -4.72 -0.59
CA LEU A 123 -14.70 -6.00 -1.23
C LEU A 123 -13.23 -6.11 -1.62
N GLY A 124 -12.67 -5.07 -2.25
CA GLY A 124 -11.25 -5.01 -2.61
C GLY A 124 -10.34 -5.07 -1.38
N LEU A 125 -10.71 -4.39 -0.30
CA LEU A 125 -9.97 -4.37 0.96
C LEU A 125 -9.83 -5.77 1.58
N LEU A 126 -10.84 -6.64 1.42
CA LEU A 126 -10.78 -8.02 1.93
C LEU A 126 -10.12 -8.98 0.94
N LEU A 127 -10.44 -8.83 -0.35
CA LEU A 127 -10.00 -9.73 -1.42
C LEU A 127 -8.53 -9.55 -1.78
N VAL A 128 -8.00 -8.33 -1.81
CA VAL A 128 -6.62 -8.08 -2.26
C VAL A 128 -5.57 -8.64 -1.28
N PRO A 129 -5.67 -8.41 0.04
CA PRO A 129 -4.81 -9.07 1.01
C PRO A 129 -4.94 -10.60 0.97
N ALA A 130 -6.16 -11.12 0.80
CA ALA A 130 -6.39 -12.56 0.71
C ALA A 130 -5.74 -13.16 -0.54
N PHE A 131 -5.91 -12.51 -1.69
CA PHE A 131 -5.28 -12.89 -2.96
C PHE A 131 -3.77 -12.86 -2.84
N MET A 132 -3.20 -11.82 -2.22
CA MET A 132 -1.76 -11.72 -2.04
C MET A 132 -1.18 -12.85 -1.19
N LEU A 133 -1.86 -13.22 -0.09
CA LEU A 133 -1.42 -14.35 0.75
C LEU A 133 -1.60 -15.70 0.06
N LEU A 134 -2.67 -15.88 -0.71
CA LEU A 134 -2.95 -17.14 -1.41
C LEU A 134 -1.98 -17.38 -2.58
N PHE A 135 -1.64 -16.31 -3.31
CA PHE A 135 -0.76 -16.36 -4.48
C PHE A 135 0.72 -16.10 -4.14
N SER A 136 1.05 -15.72 -2.89
CA SER A 136 2.43 -15.56 -2.44
C SER A 136 3.28 -16.81 -2.70
N GLY A 137 2.69 -18.01 -2.54
CA GLY A 137 3.36 -19.29 -2.82
C GLY A 137 3.55 -19.59 -4.31
N ILE A 138 2.78 -18.98 -5.20
CA ILE A 138 2.91 -19.15 -6.67
C ILE A 138 3.98 -18.21 -7.25
N PHE A 139 4.16 -17.03 -6.64
CA PHE A 139 5.14 -16.02 -7.09
C PHE A 139 6.53 -16.17 -6.45
N ASP A 140 6.82 -17.29 -5.77
CA ASP A 140 8.08 -17.50 -5.02
C ASP A 140 8.34 -16.42 -3.94
N ILE A 141 7.28 -15.77 -3.48
CA ILE A 141 7.34 -14.74 -2.43
C ILE A 141 7.25 -15.47 -1.09
N VAL A 142 8.39 -15.98 -0.62
CA VAL A 142 8.48 -16.69 0.66
C VAL A 142 8.33 -15.69 1.82
N PRO A 143 7.29 -15.81 2.66
CA PRO A 143 7.12 -14.99 3.86
C PRO A 143 8.34 -15.16 4.79
N ASN A 144 8.78 -14.09 5.44
CA ASN A 144 9.97 -14.05 6.32
C ASN A 144 11.33 -14.21 5.62
N THR A 145 11.42 -14.02 4.30
CA THR A 145 12.72 -13.95 3.62
C THR A 145 12.88 -12.61 2.91
N LEU A 146 14.00 -11.94 3.19
CA LEU A 146 14.39 -10.77 2.40
C LEU A 146 15.07 -11.25 1.11
N PRO A 147 14.56 -10.83 -0.06
CA PRO A 147 15.27 -11.12 -1.30
C PRO A 147 16.61 -10.34 -1.34
N PRO A 148 17.62 -10.85 -2.06
CA PRO A 148 18.98 -10.31 -2.03
C PRO A 148 19.09 -8.84 -2.50
N TRP A 149 18.16 -8.36 -3.33
CA TRP A 149 18.09 -6.96 -3.77
C TRP A 149 17.55 -6.01 -2.69
N ALA A 150 16.78 -6.52 -1.73
CA ALA A 150 16.22 -5.74 -0.63
C ALA A 150 17.16 -5.70 0.60
N ASN A 151 18.18 -6.56 0.61
CA ASN A 151 19.11 -6.69 1.72
C ASN A 151 20.17 -5.58 1.66
N LEU A 152 19.81 -4.39 2.17
CA LEU A 152 20.63 -3.17 2.15
C LEU A 152 21.99 -3.27 2.86
N THR A 153 22.28 -4.39 3.52
CA THR A 153 23.58 -4.69 4.14
C THR A 153 24.68 -5.01 3.11
N LYS A 154 24.33 -5.43 1.89
CA LYS A 154 25.31 -5.85 0.87
C LYS A 154 25.74 -4.76 -0.13
N SER A 155 25.19 -3.56 -0.04
CA SER A 155 25.48 -2.46 -0.98
C SER A 155 26.56 -1.48 -0.48
N ILE A 156 27.18 -1.75 0.68
CA ILE A 156 28.18 -0.88 1.32
C ILE A 156 29.53 -1.61 1.52
N LEU A 157 29.68 -2.84 1.02
CA LEU A 157 30.96 -3.56 0.93
C LEU A 157 31.22 -3.97 -0.52
#